data_AF-A0A9D7HPJ6-F1
#
_entry.id   AF-A0A9D7HPJ6-F1
#
_cell.length_a   1.000
_cell.length_b   1.000
_cell.length_c   1.000
_cell.angle_alpha   90.00
_cell.angle_beta   90.00
_cell.angle_gamma   90.00
#
_symmetry.space_group_name_H-M   'P 1'
#
loop_
_entity.id
_entity.type
_entity.pdbx_description
1 polymer ?
#
loop_
_entity_poly.entity_id
_entity_poly.type
_entity_poly.pdbx_seq_one_letter_code
_entity_poly.pdbx_strand_id
1 'polypeptide(L)'
;MNRYRDLASFANSEVVIGTRKRLDGLAKQLIVQSVSLDEVADLALRKQELLASIPAVQPIRNEDLTMVSSGFGERLHPIHKIIKFHAGLDFTAPQGTEIYATGDGRVEFADYATNGYGIHVIVDHGFDYKTLYGSRQAH
;
A
#
# COMPACT_ATOMS: atom_id res chain seq x y z
N MET A 1 14.15 -28.95 38.82
CA MET A 1 13.96 -30.41 38.61
C MET A 1 14.89 -30.88 37.50
N ASN A 2 15.83 -31.79 37.83
CA ASN A 2 16.85 -32.28 36.90
C ASN A 2 16.25 -33.36 35.96
N ARG A 3 15.94 -32.99 34.72
CA ARG A 3 15.25 -33.83 33.70
C ARG A 3 16.12 -34.94 33.08
N TYR A 4 17.33 -35.17 33.61
CA TYR A 4 18.33 -36.07 33.01
C TYR A 4 18.65 -37.32 33.85
N ARG A 5 17.87 -37.60 34.91
CA ARG A 5 18.11 -38.75 35.80
C ARG A 5 17.94 -40.11 35.10
N ASP A 6 17.06 -40.17 34.10
CA ASP A 6 16.65 -41.43 33.46
C ASP A 6 17.63 -41.94 32.40
N LEU A 7 18.67 -41.15 32.07
CA LEU A 7 19.66 -41.46 31.03
C LEU A 7 21.06 -41.77 31.57
N ALA A 8 21.24 -41.73 32.90
CA ALA A 8 22.55 -41.82 33.55
C ALA A 8 23.14 -43.25 33.62
N SER A 9 22.36 -44.29 33.31
CA SER A 9 22.72 -45.70 33.52
C SER A 9 23.28 -46.43 32.28
N PHE A 10 23.47 -45.76 31.14
CA PHE A 10 24.00 -46.38 29.92
C PHE A 10 25.50 -46.09 29.71
N ALA A 11 26.25 -47.05 29.16
CA ALA A 11 27.69 -46.91 28.86
C ALA A 11 28.01 -45.78 27.84
N ASN A 12 27.01 -45.33 27.08
CA ASN A 12 27.07 -44.19 26.15
C ASN A 12 26.23 -42.99 26.64
N SER A 13 25.89 -42.93 27.92
CA SER A 13 25.02 -41.92 28.54
C SER A 13 25.48 -40.49 28.25
N GLU A 14 26.78 -40.25 28.23
CA GLU A 14 27.36 -38.93 27.97
C GLU A 14 27.06 -38.43 26.53
N VAL A 15 27.17 -39.34 25.55
CA VAL A 15 26.85 -39.06 24.14
C VAL A 15 25.36 -38.82 23.95
N VAL A 16 24.51 -39.63 24.60
CA VAL A 16 23.04 -39.49 24.55
C VAL A 16 22.58 -38.19 25.20
N ILE A 17 23.12 -37.85 26.37
CA ILE A 17 22.82 -36.60 27.08
C ILE A 17 23.29 -35.38 26.25
N GLY A 18 24.49 -35.45 25.67
CA GLY A 18 25.01 -34.40 24.79
C GLY A 18 24.15 -34.18 23.56
N THR A 19 23.70 -35.27 22.92
CA THR A 19 22.82 -35.23 21.74
C THR A 19 21.46 -34.65 22.08
N ARG A 20 20.85 -35.06 23.19
CA ARG A 20 19.56 -34.53 23.64
C ARG A 20 19.64 -33.04 23.99
N LYS A 21 20.72 -32.58 24.63
CA LYS A 21 20.94 -31.14 24.88
C LYS A 21 21.05 -30.33 23.58
N ARG A 22 21.71 -30.88 22.55
CA ARG A 22 21.79 -30.24 21.22
C ARG A 22 20.42 -30.19 20.55
N LEU A 23 19.64 -31.26 20.62
CA LEU A 23 18.27 -31.30 20.10
C LEU A 23 17.36 -30.29 20.82
N ASP A 24 17.43 -30.20 22.14
CA ASP A 24 16.67 -29.21 22.92
C ASP A 24 17.07 -27.77 22.56
N GLY A 25 18.36 -27.53 22.26
CA GLY A 25 18.87 -26.25 21.78
C GLY A 25 18.31 -25.89 20.40
N LEU A 26 18.38 -26.82 19.45
CA LEU A 26 17.83 -26.67 18.10
C LEU A 26 16.32 -26.44 18.13
N ALA A 27 15.56 -27.17 18.93
CA ALA A 27 14.12 -27.02 19.06
C ALA A 27 13.74 -25.61 19.54
N LYS A 28 14.48 -25.06 20.51
CA LYS A 28 14.28 -23.69 20.98
C LYS A 28 14.60 -22.65 19.90
N GLN A 29 15.69 -22.85 19.17
CA GLN A 29 16.06 -21.95 18.06
C GLN A 29 15.02 -21.97 16.95
N LEU A 30 14.50 -23.15 16.60
CA LEU A 30 13.41 -23.31 15.63
C LEU A 30 12.16 -22.53 16.02
N ILE A 31 11.74 -22.59 17.29
CA ILE A 31 10.57 -21.85 17.78
C ILE A 31 10.80 -20.32 17.70
N VAL A 32 11.98 -19.85 18.09
CA VAL A 32 12.30 -18.41 17.98
C VAL A 32 12.34 -17.97 16.52
N GLN A 33 12.89 -18.80 15.64
CA GLN A 33 12.93 -18.53 14.20
C GLN A 33 11.55 -18.56 13.56
N SER A 34 10.64 -19.45 13.99
CA SER A 34 9.28 -19.48 13.43
C SER A 34 8.54 -18.18 13.70
N VAL A 35 8.64 -17.64 14.91
CA VAL A 35 8.02 -16.33 15.25
C VAL A 35 8.59 -15.20 14.40
N SER A 36 9.91 -15.15 14.22
CA SER A 36 10.55 -14.14 13.37
C SER A 36 10.14 -14.26 11.90
N LEU A 37 9.87 -15.48 11.41
CA LEU A 37 9.41 -15.70 10.04
C LEU A 37 7.96 -15.24 9.86
N ASP A 38 7.11 -15.46 10.85
CA ASP A 38 5.71 -14.98 10.85
C ASP A 38 5.67 -13.45 10.77
N GLU A 39 6.50 -12.75 11.54
CA GLU A 39 6.60 -11.27 11.49
C GLU A 39 7.04 -10.76 10.11
N VAL A 40 7.98 -11.46 9.45
CA VAL A 40 8.44 -11.11 8.11
C VAL A 40 7.34 -11.35 7.07
N ALA A 41 6.57 -12.43 7.23
CA ALA A 41 5.43 -12.70 6.35
C ALA A 41 4.37 -11.60 6.47
N ASP A 42 4.03 -11.18 7.68
CA ASP A 42 3.09 -10.08 7.93
C ASP A 42 3.59 -8.75 7.34
N LEU A 43 4.89 -8.45 7.50
CA LEU A 43 5.50 -7.26 6.92
C LEU A 43 5.43 -7.28 5.38
N ALA A 44 5.67 -8.44 4.77
CA ALA A 44 5.61 -8.60 3.32
C ALA A 44 4.18 -8.38 2.79
N LEU A 45 3.17 -8.96 3.46
CA LEU A 45 1.77 -8.76 3.13
C LEU A 45 1.37 -7.29 3.22
N ARG A 46 1.71 -6.63 4.32
CA ARG A 46 1.38 -5.21 4.53
C ARG A 46 2.09 -4.29 3.54
N LYS A 47 3.31 -4.65 3.12
CA LYS A 47 4.01 -3.94 2.05
C LYS A 47 3.32 -4.12 0.71
N GLN A 48 2.78 -5.30 0.42
CA GLN A 48 2.02 -5.53 -0.81
C GLN A 48 0.72 -4.70 -0.83
N GLU A 49 -0.02 -4.66 0.29
CA GLU A 49 -1.20 -3.79 0.44
C GLU A 49 -0.84 -2.32 0.22
N LEU A 50 0.22 -1.83 0.88
CA LEU A 50 0.71 -0.48 0.70
C LEU A 50 1.02 -0.18 -0.77
N LEU A 51 1.75 -1.08 -1.45
CA LEU A 51 2.12 -0.89 -2.85
C LEU A 51 0.91 -0.83 -3.78
N ALA A 52 -0.14 -1.60 -3.51
CA ALA A 52 -1.39 -1.56 -4.26
C ALA A 52 -2.19 -0.28 -3.99
N SER A 53 -2.13 0.25 -2.77
CA SER A 53 -2.78 1.51 -2.37
C SER A 53 -2.11 2.77 -2.92
N ILE A 54 -0.82 2.72 -3.28
CA ILE A 54 -0.12 3.91 -3.78
C ILE A 54 -0.70 4.34 -5.13
N PRO A 55 -1.19 5.60 -5.27
CA PRO A 55 -1.68 6.15 -6.53
C PRO A 55 -0.57 6.31 -7.59
N ALA A 56 -0.21 5.25 -8.30
CA ALA A 56 0.95 5.23 -9.21
C ALA A 56 0.60 5.13 -10.70
N VAL A 57 -0.65 4.82 -11.04
CA VAL A 57 -1.09 4.63 -12.43
C VAL A 57 -1.76 5.90 -12.97
N GLN A 58 -1.67 6.14 -14.28
CA GLN A 58 -2.42 7.23 -14.93
C GLN A 58 -3.92 6.89 -14.99
N PRO A 59 -4.83 7.81 -14.60
CA PRO A 59 -6.26 7.52 -14.50
C PRO A 59 -6.99 7.45 -15.86
N ILE A 60 -6.33 7.83 -16.96
CA ILE A 60 -6.90 7.86 -18.31
C ILE A 60 -5.95 7.12 -19.26
N ARG A 61 -6.49 6.37 -20.22
CA ARG A 61 -5.69 5.67 -21.25
C ARG A 61 -4.98 6.68 -22.15
N ASN A 62 -3.76 6.36 -22.58
CA ASN A 62 -2.99 7.24 -23.46
C ASN A 62 -3.64 7.49 -24.82
N GLU A 63 -4.45 6.55 -25.31
CA GLU A 63 -5.20 6.66 -26.58
C GLU A 63 -6.28 7.76 -26.52
N ASP A 64 -6.88 7.95 -25.34
CA ASP A 64 -7.91 8.96 -25.09
C ASP A 64 -7.31 10.30 -24.63
N LEU A 65 -6.02 10.30 -24.27
CA LEU A 65 -5.32 11.47 -23.79
C LEU A 65 -5.02 12.42 -24.97
N THR A 66 -5.79 13.50 -25.06
CA THR A 66 -5.56 14.52 -26.08
C THR A 66 -4.41 15.46 -25.68
N MET A 67 -4.35 15.83 -24.40
CA MET A 67 -3.30 16.69 -23.85
C MET A 67 -3.29 16.64 -22.31
N VAL A 68 -2.11 16.76 -21.70
CA VAL A 68 -1.99 17.14 -20.28
C VAL A 68 -2.08 18.67 -20.21
N SER A 69 -3.23 19.20 -19.80
CA SER A 69 -3.54 20.63 -19.95
C SER A 69 -2.92 21.50 -18.87
N SER A 70 -2.65 20.93 -17.69
CA SER A 70 -1.81 21.60 -16.69
C SER A 70 -1.15 20.60 -15.75
N GLY A 71 0.14 20.83 -15.48
CA GLY A 71 0.95 20.00 -14.59
C GLY A 71 0.79 20.33 -13.11
N PHE A 72 1.29 19.43 -12.28
CA PHE A 72 1.47 19.63 -10.85
C PHE A 72 2.54 20.70 -10.56
N GLY A 73 2.27 21.61 -9.63
CA GLY A 73 3.25 22.63 -9.19
C GLY A 73 2.72 24.06 -9.14
N GLU A 74 3.65 25.01 -9.08
CA GLU A 74 3.32 26.44 -9.04
C GLU A 74 2.86 26.96 -10.41
N ARG A 75 1.68 27.56 -10.47
CA ARG A 75 1.18 28.24 -11.67
C ARG A 75 0.35 29.48 -11.34
N LEU A 76 0.18 30.34 -12.32
CA LEU A 76 -0.65 31.53 -12.20
C LEU A 76 -2.13 31.13 -12.06
N HIS A 77 -2.71 31.40 -10.89
CA HIS A 77 -4.12 31.14 -10.64
C HIS A 77 -4.98 32.02 -11.57
N PRO A 78 -5.88 31.44 -12.39
CA PRO A 78 -6.53 32.16 -13.48
C PRO A 78 -7.44 33.31 -13.00
N ILE A 79 -8.03 33.17 -11.81
CA ILE A 79 -8.97 34.13 -11.21
C ILE A 79 -8.24 35.24 -10.45
N HIS A 80 -7.18 34.90 -9.72
CA HIS A 80 -6.54 35.82 -8.77
C HIS A 80 -5.22 36.40 -9.29
N LYS A 81 -4.72 35.89 -10.43
CA LYS A 81 -3.45 36.29 -11.06
C LYS A 81 -2.27 36.26 -10.08
N ILE A 82 -2.32 35.38 -9.09
CA ILE A 82 -1.22 35.08 -8.16
C ILE A 82 -0.61 33.72 -8.51
N ILE A 83 0.68 33.54 -8.24
CA ILE A 83 1.28 32.21 -8.28
C ILE A 83 0.72 31.42 -7.11
N LYS A 84 0.08 30.28 -7.41
CA LYS A 84 -0.46 29.35 -6.43
C LYS A 84 0.04 27.95 -6.74
N PHE A 85 0.25 27.15 -5.71
CA PHE A 85 0.55 25.74 -5.87
C PHE A 85 -0.72 24.95 -6.22
N HIS A 86 -0.67 24.19 -7.31
CA HIS A 86 -1.75 23.30 -7.73
C HIS A 86 -1.31 21.85 -7.54
N ALA A 87 -1.93 21.19 -6.57
CA ALA A 87 -1.66 19.80 -6.21
C ALA A 87 -2.45 18.78 -7.07
N GLY A 88 -2.89 19.18 -8.26
CA GLY A 88 -3.70 18.36 -9.16
C GLY A 88 -3.17 18.42 -10.58
N LEU A 89 -3.49 17.37 -11.35
CA LEU A 89 -3.11 17.22 -12.75
C LEU A 89 -4.39 17.28 -13.60
N ASP A 90 -4.43 18.18 -14.58
CA ASP A 90 -5.60 18.34 -15.45
C ASP A 90 -5.35 17.62 -16.79
N PHE A 91 -6.27 16.72 -17.15
CA PHE A 91 -6.23 15.98 -18.40
C PHE A 91 -7.35 16.42 -19.34
N THR A 92 -7.04 16.55 -20.63
CA THR A 92 -8.04 16.77 -21.68
C THR A 92 -8.29 15.47 -22.41
N ALA A 93 -9.54 15.01 -22.39
CA ALA A 93 -10.01 13.81 -23.07
C ALA A 93 -11.46 14.01 -23.58
N PRO A 94 -11.92 13.26 -24.59
CA PRO A 94 -13.30 13.32 -25.06
C PRO A 94 -14.34 13.01 -23.97
N GLN A 95 -15.55 13.52 -24.11
CA GLN A 95 -16.66 13.17 -23.21
C GLN A 95 -16.96 11.68 -23.30
N GLY A 96 -17.16 11.04 -22.14
CA GLY A 96 -17.40 9.60 -22.04
C GLY A 96 -16.13 8.76 -21.89
N THR A 97 -14.94 9.37 -21.86
CA THR A 97 -13.69 8.69 -21.53
C THR A 97 -13.77 8.08 -20.13
N GLU A 98 -13.44 6.80 -20.02
CA GLU A 98 -13.41 6.09 -18.74
C GLU A 98 -12.28 6.61 -17.85
N ILE A 99 -12.59 6.77 -16.55
CA ILE A 99 -11.63 7.17 -15.53
C ILE A 99 -11.38 5.97 -14.63
N TYR A 100 -10.11 5.60 -14.45
CA TYR A 100 -9.67 4.48 -13.63
C TYR A 100 -9.09 4.97 -12.31
N ALA A 101 -9.34 4.22 -11.24
CA ALA A 101 -8.67 4.44 -9.97
C ALA A 101 -7.16 4.15 -10.13
N THR A 102 -6.34 5.01 -9.55
CA THR A 102 -4.87 4.99 -9.71
C THR A 102 -4.18 4.07 -8.71
N GLY A 103 -4.95 3.46 -7.82
CA GLY A 103 -4.55 2.50 -6.79
C GLY A 103 -5.79 1.82 -6.18
N ASP A 104 -5.57 0.77 -5.40
CA ASP A 104 -6.64 0.06 -4.70
C ASP A 104 -7.21 0.91 -3.58
N GLY A 105 -8.53 0.92 -3.41
CA GLY A 105 -9.16 1.74 -2.40
C GLY A 105 -10.67 1.61 -2.34
N ARG A 106 -11.27 2.39 -1.45
CA ARG A 106 -12.71 2.47 -1.24
C ARG A 106 -13.22 3.84 -1.64
N VAL A 107 -14.33 3.87 -2.36
CA VAL A 107 -15.05 5.11 -2.66
C VAL A 107 -15.61 5.69 -1.37
N GLU A 108 -15.12 6.87 -0.97
CA GLU A 108 -15.66 7.64 0.16
C GLU A 108 -16.81 8.56 -0.29
N PHE A 109 -16.73 9.07 -1.52
CA PHE A 109 -17.70 10.01 -2.07
C PHE A 109 -17.81 9.82 -3.58
N ALA A 110 -19.02 9.89 -4.12
CA ALA A 110 -19.28 9.84 -5.56
C ALA A 110 -20.59 10.59 -5.85
N ASP A 111 -20.50 11.91 -6.01
CA ASP A 111 -21.66 12.75 -6.31
C ASP A 111 -21.22 14.11 -6.91
N TYR A 112 -22.19 14.95 -7.24
CA TYR A 112 -21.98 16.35 -7.57
C TYR A 112 -21.77 17.19 -6.31
N ALA A 113 -20.80 18.10 -6.34
CA ALA A 113 -20.68 19.15 -5.34
C ALA A 113 -20.47 20.54 -5.96
N THR A 114 -21.04 21.55 -5.30
CA THR A 114 -20.92 22.97 -5.63
C THR A 114 -19.55 23.58 -5.29
N ASN A 115 -18.58 22.77 -4.83
CA ASN A 115 -17.24 23.19 -4.43
C ASN A 115 -16.29 23.52 -5.61
N GLY A 116 -16.81 23.51 -6.85
CA GLY A 116 -16.06 23.89 -8.05
C GLY A 116 -15.43 22.72 -8.83
N TYR A 117 -15.50 21.49 -8.32
CA TYR A 117 -15.08 20.27 -9.03
C TYR A 117 -16.20 19.65 -9.87
N GLY A 118 -17.46 19.97 -9.60
CA GLY A 118 -18.61 19.36 -10.28
C GLY A 118 -18.88 17.95 -9.79
N ILE A 119 -19.18 17.03 -10.72
CA ILE A 119 -19.26 15.60 -10.40
C ILE A 119 -17.85 15.11 -10.10
N HIS A 120 -17.65 14.57 -8.90
CA HIS A 120 -16.36 14.03 -8.52
C HIS A 120 -16.48 12.80 -7.63
N VAL A 121 -15.42 11.99 -7.68
CA VAL A 121 -15.28 10.77 -6.89
C VAL A 121 -14.03 10.92 -6.03
N ILE A 122 -14.15 10.59 -4.74
CA ILE A 122 -13.03 10.52 -3.80
C ILE A 122 -12.81 9.06 -3.45
N VAL A 123 -11.60 8.58 -3.64
CA VAL A 123 -11.17 7.22 -3.27
C VAL A 123 -10.14 7.32 -2.15
N ASP A 124 -10.42 6.64 -1.05
CA ASP A 124 -9.48 6.43 0.05
C ASP A 124 -8.74 5.11 -0.18
N HIS A 125 -7.44 5.19 -0.35
CA HIS A 125 -6.58 4.04 -0.59
C HIS A 125 -6.01 3.47 0.72
N GLY A 126 -6.27 4.11 1.87
CA GLY A 126 -5.57 3.84 3.12
C GLY A 126 -4.15 4.40 3.10
N PHE A 127 -3.40 4.19 4.19
CA PHE A 127 -2.02 4.70 4.35
C PHE A 127 -1.87 6.21 4.08
N ASP A 128 -2.88 6.99 4.44
CA ASP A 128 -2.99 8.44 4.22
C ASP A 128 -3.01 8.88 2.73
N TYR A 129 -3.25 7.97 1.80
CA TYR A 129 -3.42 8.27 0.38
C TYR A 129 -4.90 8.43 0.02
N LYS A 130 -5.23 9.58 -0.59
CA LYS A 130 -6.54 9.84 -1.19
C LYS A 130 -6.39 10.43 -2.57
N THR A 131 -7.30 10.06 -3.47
CA THR A 131 -7.39 10.63 -4.81
C THR A 131 -8.76 11.25 -5.02
N LEU A 132 -8.78 12.33 -5.79
CA LEU A 132 -10.00 13.02 -6.19
C LEU A 132 -10.02 13.07 -7.71
N TYR A 133 -11.06 12.49 -8.29
CA TYR A 133 -11.32 12.52 -9.73
C TYR A 133 -12.51 13.45 -9.97
N GLY A 134 -12.26 14.61 -10.57
CA GLY A 134 -13.29 15.58 -10.92
C GLY A 134 -13.47 15.66 -12.44
N SER A 135 -14.72 15.69 -12.90
CA SER A 135 -15.02 15.98 -14.30
C SER A 135 -15.73 17.33 -14.42
N ARG A 136 -15.09 18.28 -15.12
CA ARG A 136 -15.81 19.43 -15.65
C ARG A 136 -16.50 19.01 -16.94
N GLN A 137 -17.74 18.55 -16.82
CA GLN A 137 -18.61 18.45 -17.99
C GLN A 137 -18.96 19.88 -18.41
N ALA A 138 -18.38 20.35 -19.50
CA ALA A 138 -18.84 21.58 -20.14
C ALA A 138 -20.20 21.26 -20.78
N HIS A 139 -21.26 21.90 -20.29
CA HIS A 139 -22.52 22.01 -21.02
C HIS A 139 -22.38 23.01 -22.17
#